data_AF-A0A919UHP0-F1
#
_entry.id   AF-A0A919UHP0-F1
#
_cell.length_a   1.000
_cell.length_b   1.000
_cell.length_c   1.000
_cell.angle_alpha   90.00
_cell.angle_beta   90.00
_cell.angle_gamma   90.00
#
_symmetry.space_group_name_H-M   'P 1'
#
loop_
_entity.id
_entity.type
_entity.pdbx_description
1 polymer ?
#
loop_
_entity_poly.entity_id
_entity_poly.type
_entity_poly.pdbx_seq_one_letter_code
_entity_poly.pdbx_strand_id
1 'polypeptide(L)'
;MQPPPRPSRVFRANDILTGRVVLDGYPFRYIVVGPAMSVSTAVSAAFNRAAGENTMFDEVLTAVEFLETRGWELVSMDQGFVACLRRVAPPLTAAVGWPGSRPGAC
;
A
#
# COMPACT_ATOMS: atom_id res chain seq x y z
N MET A 1 24.11 16.83 -13.65
CA MET A 1 23.89 15.88 -12.53
C MET A 1 22.49 15.33 -12.66
N GLN A 2 22.34 14.00 -12.82
CA GLN A 2 21.02 13.37 -12.90
C GLN A 2 20.44 13.29 -11.48
N PRO A 3 19.20 13.75 -11.23
CA PRO A 3 18.60 13.63 -9.90
C PRO A 3 18.45 12.14 -9.52
N PRO A 4 18.56 11.80 -8.22
CA PRO A 4 18.37 10.42 -7.78
C PRO A 4 16.99 9.92 -8.21
N PRO A 5 16.87 8.64 -8.64
CA PRO A 5 15.61 8.08 -9.09
C PRO A 5 14.56 8.21 -7.98
N ARG A 6 13.39 8.72 -8.33
CA ARG A 6 12.27 8.80 -7.39
C ARG A 6 11.93 7.39 -6.91
N PRO A 7 11.76 7.17 -5.60
CA PRO A 7 11.46 5.84 -5.10
C PRO A 7 10.13 5.34 -5.67
N SER A 8 10.10 4.05 -6.02
CA SER A 8 8.90 3.42 -6.57
C SER A 8 7.73 3.58 -5.60
N ARG A 9 6.55 3.85 -6.17
CA ARG A 9 5.27 3.91 -5.42
C ARG A 9 4.38 2.70 -5.74
N VAL A 10 4.92 1.74 -6.49
CA VAL A 10 4.24 0.52 -6.90
C VAL A 10 4.82 -0.64 -6.12
N PHE A 11 3.97 -1.34 -5.40
CA PHE A 11 4.31 -2.46 -4.52
C PHE A 11 3.47 -3.68 -4.88
N ARG A 12 3.99 -4.86 -4.55
CA ARG A 12 3.30 -6.14 -4.76
C ARG A 12 2.58 -6.55 -3.49
N ALA A 13 1.36 -7.07 -3.63
CA ALA A 13 0.55 -7.55 -2.51
C ALA A 13 1.31 -8.57 -1.65
N ASN A 14 1.89 -9.61 -2.28
CA ASN A 14 2.73 -10.60 -1.58
C ASN A 14 3.89 -9.99 -0.77
N ASP A 15 4.58 -8.99 -1.29
CA ASP A 15 5.72 -8.37 -0.58
C ASP A 15 5.25 -7.58 0.66
N ILE A 16 4.03 -7.06 0.65
CA ILE A 16 3.40 -6.39 1.80
C ILE A 16 2.94 -7.44 2.82
N LEU A 17 2.25 -8.49 2.36
CA LEU A 17 1.70 -9.54 3.23
C LEU A 17 2.81 -10.38 3.91
N THR A 18 3.93 -10.61 3.22
CA THR A 18 5.10 -11.30 3.78
C THR A 18 5.99 -10.40 4.64
N GLY A 19 5.69 -9.09 4.71
CA GLY A 19 6.47 -8.13 5.48
C GLY A 19 7.84 -7.78 4.85
N ARG A 20 8.10 -8.16 3.60
CA ARG A 20 9.29 -7.73 2.86
C ARG A 20 9.29 -6.23 2.60
N VAL A 21 8.11 -5.64 2.44
CA VAL A 21 7.89 -4.21 2.30
C VAL A 21 7.17 -3.68 3.53
N VAL A 22 7.80 -2.72 4.21
CA VAL A 22 7.23 -2.01 5.36
C VAL A 22 7.01 -0.55 4.97
N LEU A 23 5.75 -0.12 4.93
CA LEU A 23 5.36 1.22 4.47
C LEU A 23 5.24 2.25 5.60
N ASP A 24 5.30 1.81 6.86
CA ASP A 24 5.08 2.65 8.05
C ASP A 24 6.11 3.78 8.17
N GLY A 25 7.37 3.51 7.78
CA GLY A 25 8.49 4.46 7.83
C GLY A 25 8.63 5.37 6.60
N TYR A 26 7.82 5.17 5.55
CA TYR A 26 7.96 5.95 4.32
C TYR A 26 7.02 7.15 4.27
N PRO A 27 7.46 8.33 3.82
CA PRO A 27 6.63 9.54 3.72
C PRO A 27 5.71 9.53 2.48
N PHE A 28 5.25 8.36 2.03
CA PHE A 28 4.35 8.27 0.90
C PHE A 28 2.92 8.64 1.32
N ARG A 29 2.31 9.52 0.52
CA ARG A 29 0.89 9.88 0.65
C ARG A 29 -0.02 8.99 -0.19
N TYR A 30 0.51 8.46 -1.29
CA TYR A 30 -0.21 7.58 -2.21
C TYR A 30 0.70 6.44 -2.64
N ILE A 31 0.13 5.25 -2.70
CA ILE A 31 0.79 4.04 -3.18
C ILE A 31 -0.16 3.27 -4.09
N VAL A 32 0.45 2.39 -4.89
CA VAL A 32 -0.25 1.48 -5.78
C VAL A 32 0.17 0.06 -5.40
N VAL A 33 -0.82 -0.81 -5.20
CA VAL A 33 -0.62 -2.22 -4.87
C VAL A 33 -1.18 -3.05 -6.03
N GLY A 34 -0.37 -3.97 -6.54
CA GLY A 34 -0.80 -4.93 -7.57
C GLY A 34 -0.49 -6.37 -7.15
N PRO A 35 -1.01 -7.36 -7.89
CA PRO A 35 -0.77 -8.76 -7.59
C PRO A 35 0.70 -9.12 -7.81
N ALA A 36 1.16 -10.18 -7.14
CA ALA A 36 2.46 -10.77 -7.44
C ALA A 36 2.42 -11.53 -8.78
N MET A 37 2.53 -10.82 -9.90
CA MET A 37 2.69 -11.47 -11.20
C MET A 37 4.08 -12.10 -11.30
N SER A 38 4.16 -13.40 -11.01
CA SER A 38 5.24 -14.23 -11.54
C SER A 38 4.83 -14.72 -12.94
N VAL A 39 5.81 -14.97 -13.81
CA VAL A 39 5.55 -15.52 -15.17
C VAL A 39 4.71 -16.80 -15.09
N SER A 40 4.90 -17.61 -14.04
CA SER A 40 4.10 -18.80 -13.75
C SER A 40 2.64 -18.50 -13.40
N THR A 41 2.38 -17.43 -12.64
CA THR A 41 1.01 -17.01 -12.28
C THR A 41 0.26 -16.46 -13.49
N ALA A 42 0.96 -15.74 -14.39
CA ALA A 42 0.37 -15.24 -15.63
C ALA A 42 -0.02 -16.37 -16.59
N VAL A 43 0.81 -17.41 -16.70
CA VAL A 43 0.49 -18.61 -17.51
C VAL A 43 -0.67 -19.40 -16.89
N SER A 44 -0.69 -19.56 -15.56
CA SER A 44 -1.76 -20.28 -14.86
C SER A 44 -3.12 -19.56 -14.95
N ALA A 45 -3.12 -18.22 -14.86
CA ALA A 45 -4.30 -17.41 -15.11
C ALA A 45 -4.75 -17.44 -16.57
N ALA A 46 -3.84 -17.60 -17.54
CA ALA A 46 -4.22 -17.76 -18.94
C ALA A 46 -4.93 -19.11 -19.21
N PHE A 47 -4.55 -20.17 -18.50
CA PHE A 47 -5.16 -21.51 -18.64
C PHE A 47 -6.45 -21.68 -17.83
N ASN A 48 -6.58 -21.03 -16.68
CA ASN A 48 -7.78 -21.05 -15.82
C ASN A 48 -8.20 -19.63 -15.45
N ARG A 49 -8.68 -18.86 -16.45
CA ARG A 49 -9.01 -17.43 -16.34
C ARG A 49 -9.79 -17.08 -15.08
N ALA A 50 -10.94 -17.72 -14.86
CA ALA A 50 -11.81 -17.38 -13.74
C ALA A 50 -11.21 -17.70 -12.36
N ALA A 51 -10.45 -18.79 -12.22
CA ALA A 51 -9.87 -19.18 -10.94
C ALA A 51 -8.61 -18.36 -10.61
N GLY A 52 -7.77 -18.08 -11.62
CA GLY A 52 -6.58 -17.25 -11.47
C GLY A 52 -6.90 -15.80 -11.13
N GLU A 53 -7.92 -15.23 -11.78
CA GLU A 53 -8.38 -13.85 -11.53
C GLU A 53 -8.92 -13.69 -10.11
N ASN A 54 -9.72 -14.63 -9.60
CA ASN A 54 -10.23 -14.58 -8.23
C ASN A 54 -9.12 -14.61 -7.18
N THR A 55 -8.09 -15.45 -7.38
CA THR A 55 -6.97 -15.54 -6.43
C THR A 55 -6.10 -14.29 -6.41
N MET A 56 -5.88 -13.65 -7.56
CA MET A 56 -5.13 -12.40 -7.64
C MET A 56 -5.89 -11.24 -7.00
N PHE A 57 -7.21 -11.21 -7.18
CA PHE A 57 -8.07 -10.21 -6.55
C PHE A 57 -8.06 -10.34 -5.03
N ASP A 58 -8.23 -11.57 -4.53
CA ASP A 58 -8.24 -11.88 -3.10
C ASP A 58 -6.91 -11.49 -2.42
N GLU A 59 -5.77 -11.76 -3.07
CA GLU A 59 -4.45 -11.37 -2.58
C GLU A 59 -4.32 -9.84 -2.44
N VAL A 60 -4.76 -9.09 -3.45
CA VAL A 60 -4.72 -7.63 -3.45
C VAL A 60 -5.67 -7.06 -2.40
N LEU A 61 -6.88 -7.62 -2.28
CA LEU A 61 -7.86 -7.21 -1.28
C LEU A 61 -7.35 -7.46 0.14
N THR A 62 -6.76 -8.63 0.40
CA THR A 62 -6.15 -8.97 1.70
C THR A 62 -5.03 -7.98 2.05
N ALA A 63 -4.20 -7.61 1.07
CA ALA A 63 -3.15 -6.60 1.28
C ALA A 63 -3.73 -5.21 1.56
N VAL A 64 -4.83 -4.83 0.90
CA VAL A 64 -5.55 -3.59 1.17
C VAL A 64 -6.09 -3.58 2.59
N GLU A 65 -6.85 -4.60 3.01
CA GLU A 65 -7.42 -4.71 4.35
C GLU A 65 -6.33 -4.61 5.43
N PHE A 66 -5.22 -5.30 5.22
CA PHE A 66 -4.07 -5.21 6.10
C PHE A 66 -3.50 -3.79 6.19
N LEU A 67 -3.39 -3.09 5.06
CA LEU A 67 -2.91 -1.70 5.05
C LEU A 67 -3.92 -0.72 5.67
N GLU A 68 -5.21 -1.01 5.59
CA GLU A 68 -6.24 -0.21 6.27
C GLU A 68 -6.07 -0.23 7.79
N THR A 69 -5.70 -1.37 8.36
CA THR A 69 -5.34 -1.45 9.80
C THR A 69 -4.11 -0.58 10.17
N ARG A 70 -3.30 -0.20 9.18
CA ARG A 70 -2.09 0.63 9.32
C ARG A 70 -2.31 2.09 8.90
N GLY A 71 -3.56 2.52 8.74
CA GLY A 71 -3.90 3.90 8.40
C GLY A 71 -3.76 4.25 6.92
N TRP A 72 -3.85 3.25 6.04
CA TRP A 72 -4.09 3.48 4.62
C TRP A 72 -5.59 3.43 4.34
N GLU A 73 -6.01 4.05 3.25
CA GLU A 73 -7.41 4.06 2.80
C GLU A 73 -7.44 3.81 1.31
N LEU A 74 -8.30 2.88 0.89
CA LEU A 74 -8.52 2.59 -0.51
C LEU A 74 -9.19 3.79 -1.21
N VAL A 75 -8.55 4.33 -2.24
CA VAL A 75 -9.08 5.45 -3.04
C VAL A 75 -9.80 4.94 -4.28
N SER A 76 -9.21 3.94 -4.94
CA SER A 76 -9.73 3.38 -6.18
C SER A 76 -9.15 1.99 -6.39
N MET A 77 -9.90 1.14 -7.08
CA MET A 77 -9.46 -0.16 -7.53
C MET A 77 -9.76 -0.28 -9.03
N ASP A 78 -8.75 -0.65 -9.80
CA ASP A 78 -8.86 -0.85 -11.24
C ASP A 78 -9.14 -2.32 -11.57
N GLN A 79 -9.81 -2.56 -12.70
CA GLN A 79 -10.15 -3.90 -13.18
C GLN A 79 -8.91 -4.78 -13.47
N GLY A 80 -7.72 -4.19 -13.57
CA GLY A 80 -6.44 -4.90 -13.68
C GLY A 80 -5.86 -5.42 -12.36
N PHE A 81 -6.66 -5.58 -11.30
CA PHE A 81 -6.22 -6.01 -9.95
C PHE A 81 -5.27 -5.02 -9.28
N VAL A 82 -5.42 -3.73 -9.58
CA VAL A 82 -4.55 -2.68 -9.03
C VAL A 82 -5.34 -1.83 -8.05
N ALA A 83 -4.85 -1.74 -6.82
CA ALA A 83 -5.44 -0.92 -5.77
C ALA A 83 -4.60 0.34 -5.53
N CYS A 84 -5.24 1.50 -5.57
CA CYS A 84 -4.63 2.78 -5.22
C CYS A 84 -5.03 3.13 -3.79
N LEU A 85 -4.05 3.26 -2.89
CA LEU A 85 -4.28 3.64 -1.50
C LEU A 85 -3.69 5.01 -1.20
N ARG A 86 -4.36 5.76 -0.31
CA ARG A 86 -3.83 6.98 0.28
C ARG A 86 -3.52 6.75 1.75
N ARG A 87 -2.49 7.43 2.25
CA ARG A 87 -2.21 7.46 3.69
C ARG A 87 -3.20 8.42 4.34
N VAL A 88 -4.02 7.90 5.23
CA VAL A 88 -4.76 8.73 6.18
C VAL A 88 -3.71 9.21 7.17
N ALA A 89 -3.59 10.52 7.36
CA ALA A 89 -2.60 11.07 8.29
C ALA A 89 -2.65 10.29 9.62
N PRO A 90 -1.50 10.01 10.26
CA PRO A 90 -1.54 9.35 11.55
C PRO A 90 -2.52 10.11 12.46
N PRO A 91 -3.34 9.41 13.25
CA PRO A 91 -4.22 10.08 14.19
C PRO A 91 -3.34 11.03 15.01
N LEU A 92 -3.81 12.26 15.20
CA LEU A 92 -3.14 13.35 15.92
C LEU A 92 -2.80 13.00 17.39
N THR A 93 -2.93 11.74 17.82
CA THR A 93 -2.50 11.19 19.11
C THR A 93 -1.00 10.94 19.23
N ALA A 94 -0.20 11.23 18.21
CA ALA A 94 1.27 11.36 18.33
C ALA A 94 1.75 12.83 18.24
N ALA A 95 0.87 13.80 18.46
CA ALA A 95 1.26 15.19 18.74
C ALA A 95 1.67 15.40 20.22
N VAL A 96 1.94 14.34 20.98
CA VAL A 96 2.63 14.44 22.28
C VAL A 96 4.13 14.39 22.00
N GLY A 97 4.73 15.55 21.85
CA GLY A 97 6.18 15.67 21.79
C GLY A 97 6.74 16.68 20.81
N TRP A 98 6.05 17.79 20.53
CA TRP A 98 6.78 19.00 20.11
C TRP A 98 7.14 19.78 21.38
N PRO A 99 8.42 19.81 21.81
CA PRO A 99 8.84 20.63 22.94
C PRO A 99 8.90 22.09 22.48
N GLY A 100 7.75 22.75 22.40
CA GLY A 100 7.72 24.11 21.87
C GLY A 100 6.51 24.97 22.25
N SER A 101 5.41 24.40 22.72
CA SER A 101 4.23 25.19 23.06
C SER A 101 4.08 25.32 24.57
N ARG A 102 4.71 26.36 25.13
CA ARG A 102 4.41 26.83 26.49
C ARG A 102 2.94 27.26 26.57
N PRO A 103 2.20 26.92 27.64
CA PRO A 103 0.90 27.49 27.92
C PRO A 103 1.05 28.79 28.73
N GLY A 104 0.13 29.74 28.50
CA GLY A 104 -0.08 30.92 29.34
C GLY A 104 0.61 32.19 28.81
N ALA A 105 -0.01 33.36 28.82
CA ALA A 105 -1.09 33.81 29.69
C ALA A 105 -1.96 34.89 29.01
N CYS A 106 -3.17 35.01 29.55
CA CYS A 106 -4.13 36.10 29.39
C CYS A 106 -3.53 37.48 29.72
#